data_AF-A0A855QMF2-F1
#
_entry.id   AF-A0A855QMF2-F1
#
_cell.length_a   1.000
_cell.length_b   1.000
_cell.length_c   1.000
_cell.angle_alpha   90.00
_cell.angle_beta   90.00
_cell.angle_gamma   90.00
#
_symmetry.space_group_name_H-M   'P 1'
#
loop_
_entity.id
_entity.type
_entity.pdbx_description
1 polymer ?
#
loop_
_entity_poly.entity_id
_entity_poly.type
_entity_poly.pdbx_seq_one_letter_code
_entity_poly.pdbx_strand_id
1 'polypeptide(L)'
;MTSSPEHARLLRLATRASVGVASALIITKAIAWWLSGSVSMLAGLTDSLLDGVTSLLNLVAVHYALRPADDDHRYGHGKAESLAGMAQALFIGGSAMLIAFQAYERLQHPEPVGAPWLSIGVIIFSLVLTVALLMLQHRVIRETGSNAVRADSLHYRSDLMLNGSILVALVLAGMGFHQFDAWFGLGIAAYILWSAIQIARESFAVLMDEELPPDVSQHMLELARGVPGVLGAHDLRTRISGSHWFVQLHLELPGELTLSVAHGISDQAADAIHKAYPRAEVLVHADPADQLQATRDKPQA
;
A
#
# COMPACT_ATOMS: atom_id res chain seq x y z
N MET A 1 16.72 -13.26 5.17
CA MET A 1 16.20 -11.92 4.79
C MET A 1 15.75 -11.86 3.31
N THR A 2 15.06 -12.87 2.80
CA THR A 2 14.52 -12.81 1.43
C THR A 2 13.02 -12.91 1.53
N SER A 3 12.31 -11.88 1.08
CA SER A 3 10.92 -12.06 0.66
C SER A 3 10.86 -13.30 -0.23
N SER A 4 9.76 -14.07 -0.17
CA SER A 4 9.60 -15.22 -1.08
C SER A 4 9.89 -14.72 -2.50
N PRO A 5 10.73 -15.42 -3.29
CA PRO A 5 11.10 -14.96 -4.62
C PRO A 5 9.88 -14.65 -5.49
N GLU A 6 8.75 -15.31 -5.20
CA GLU A 6 7.44 -15.04 -5.79
C GLU A 6 6.87 -13.67 -5.39
N HIS A 7 6.87 -13.30 -4.09
CA HIS A 7 6.43 -11.97 -3.61
C HIS A 7 7.22 -10.83 -4.27
N ALA A 8 8.55 -10.92 -4.28
CA ALA A 8 9.40 -9.92 -4.92
C ALA A 8 9.14 -9.83 -6.43
N ARG A 9 8.89 -10.96 -7.09
CA ARG A 9 8.56 -11.01 -8.52
C ARG A 9 7.22 -10.34 -8.81
N LEU A 10 6.20 -10.60 -8.00
CA LEU A 10 4.86 -9.98 -8.14
C LEU A 10 4.92 -8.46 -7.99
N LEU A 11 5.63 -7.96 -6.98
CA LEU A 11 5.80 -6.52 -6.75
C LEU A 11 6.55 -5.83 -7.89
N ARG A 12 7.64 -6.45 -8.40
CA ARG A 12 8.36 -5.95 -9.57
C ARG A 12 7.51 -5.99 -10.83
N LEU A 13 6.69 -7.02 -10.98
CA LEU A 13 5.79 -7.16 -12.13
C LEU A 13 4.70 -6.07 -12.10
N ALA A 14 4.07 -5.83 -10.96
CA ALA A 14 3.08 -4.77 -10.80
C ALA A 14 3.66 -3.39 -11.11
N THR A 15 4.79 -3.01 -10.48
CA THR A 15 5.39 -1.68 -10.67
C THR A 15 5.92 -1.47 -12.08
N ARG A 16 6.49 -2.48 -12.73
CA ARG A 16 6.88 -2.42 -14.15
C ARG A 16 5.69 -2.31 -15.09
N ALA A 17 4.60 -3.04 -14.78
CA ALA A 17 3.36 -2.92 -15.55
C ALA A 17 2.77 -1.52 -15.43
N SER A 18 2.73 -0.92 -14.22
CA SER A 18 2.29 0.47 -14.03
C SER A 18 3.11 1.44 -14.87
N VAL A 19 4.44 1.39 -14.79
CA VAL A 19 5.31 2.26 -15.59
C VAL A 19 5.13 2.03 -17.09
N GLY A 20 4.98 0.78 -17.54
CA GLY A 20 4.72 0.44 -18.94
C GLY A 20 3.39 1.00 -19.45
N VAL A 21 2.33 0.87 -18.66
CA VAL A 21 1.00 1.42 -18.95
C VAL A 21 1.05 2.94 -18.96
N ALA A 22 1.63 3.58 -17.95
CA ALA A 22 1.79 5.03 -17.90
C ALA A 22 2.53 5.57 -19.14
N SER A 23 3.63 4.92 -19.52
CA SER A 23 4.40 5.28 -20.72
C SER A 23 3.57 5.16 -22.00
N ALA A 24 2.80 4.08 -22.15
CA ALA A 24 1.91 3.90 -23.28
C ALA A 24 0.80 4.96 -23.35
N LEU A 25 0.22 5.33 -22.20
CA LEU A 25 -0.78 6.41 -22.10
C LEU A 25 -0.20 7.77 -22.46
N ILE A 26 0.99 8.11 -21.95
CA ILE A 26 1.71 9.34 -22.29
C ILE A 26 1.94 9.43 -23.79
N ILE A 27 2.49 8.37 -24.41
CA ILE A 27 2.75 8.35 -25.85
C ILE A 27 1.45 8.52 -26.65
N THR A 28 0.40 7.79 -26.28
CA THR A 28 -0.90 7.85 -26.99
C THR A 28 -1.51 9.25 -26.90
N LYS A 29 -1.52 9.85 -25.71
CA LYS A 29 -2.05 11.20 -25.50
C LYS A 29 -1.18 12.28 -26.14
N ALA A 30 0.14 12.10 -26.18
CA ALA A 30 1.05 13.02 -26.87
C ALA A 30 0.80 13.05 -28.39
N ILE A 31 0.61 11.88 -29.01
CA ILE A 31 0.24 11.77 -30.43
C ILE A 31 -1.13 12.42 -30.67
N ALA A 32 -2.11 12.11 -29.82
CA ALA A 32 -3.46 12.68 -29.94
C ALA A 32 -3.48 14.21 -29.77
N TRP A 33 -2.68 14.74 -28.84
CA TRP A 33 -2.49 16.18 -28.67
C TRP A 33 -1.87 16.81 -29.91
N TRP A 34 -0.78 16.24 -30.44
CA TRP A 34 -0.10 16.74 -31.63
C TRP A 34 -1.03 16.79 -32.86
N LEU A 35 -1.88 15.77 -33.03
CA LEU A 35 -2.82 15.68 -34.14
C LEU A 35 -4.06 16.58 -33.96
N SER A 36 -4.54 16.76 -32.73
CA SER A 36 -5.76 17.53 -32.46
C SER A 36 -5.53 19.02 -32.22
N GLY A 37 -4.33 19.41 -31.77
CA GLY A 37 -4.01 20.78 -31.33
C GLY A 37 -4.84 21.25 -30.13
N SER A 38 -5.56 20.36 -29.44
CA SER A 38 -6.54 20.72 -28.41
C SER A 38 -5.88 20.97 -27.04
N VAL A 39 -6.26 22.06 -26.38
CA VAL A 39 -5.86 22.37 -25.00
C VAL A 39 -6.36 21.31 -24.01
N SER A 40 -7.53 20.71 -24.26
CA SER A 40 -8.05 19.62 -23.43
C SER A 40 -7.18 18.36 -23.49
N MET A 41 -6.59 18.08 -24.65
CA MET A 41 -5.64 16.97 -24.82
C MET A 41 -4.31 17.23 -24.12
N LEU A 42 -3.86 18.49 -24.11
CA LEU A 42 -2.65 18.89 -23.39
C LEU A 42 -2.81 18.73 -21.87
N ALA A 43 -3.98 19.09 -21.33
CA ALA A 43 -4.30 18.87 -19.92
C ALA A 43 -4.23 17.37 -19.57
N GLY A 44 -4.94 16.53 -20.34
CA GLY A 44 -4.91 15.08 -20.12
C GLY A 44 -3.54 14.42 -20.31
N LEU A 45 -2.67 14.98 -21.16
CA LEU A 45 -1.27 14.56 -21.30
C LEU A 45 -0.45 14.93 -20.06
N THR A 46 -0.66 16.14 -19.53
CA THR A 46 0.04 16.63 -18.33
C THR A 46 -0.28 15.76 -17.13
N ASP A 47 -1.55 15.39 -16.95
CA ASP A 47 -1.96 14.43 -15.92
C ASP A 47 -1.24 13.10 -16.08
N SER A 48 -1.24 12.51 -17.29
CA SER A 48 -0.54 11.24 -17.52
C SER A 48 0.98 11.30 -17.36
N LEU A 49 1.61 12.46 -17.53
CA LEU A 49 3.02 12.65 -17.20
C LEU A 49 3.23 12.61 -15.68
N LEU A 50 2.38 13.26 -14.90
CA LEU A 50 2.41 13.20 -13.44
C LEU A 50 2.17 11.76 -12.92
N ASP A 51 1.29 11.01 -13.59
CA ASP A 51 1.06 9.59 -13.31
C ASP A 51 2.31 8.75 -13.59
N GLY A 52 3.01 9.06 -14.69
CA GLY A 52 4.27 8.41 -15.04
C GLY A 52 5.36 8.68 -14.01
N VAL A 53 5.47 9.91 -13.52
CA VAL A 53 6.40 10.27 -12.42
C VAL A 53 6.04 9.50 -11.15
N THR A 54 4.76 9.46 -10.78
CA THR A 54 4.28 8.74 -9.60
C THR A 54 4.57 7.24 -9.69
N SER A 55 4.30 6.63 -10.86
CA SER A 55 4.58 5.22 -11.14
C SER A 55 6.07 4.91 -11.07
N LEU A 56 6.92 5.82 -11.56
CA LEU A 56 8.37 5.68 -11.52
C LEU A 56 8.90 5.76 -10.09
N LEU A 57 8.42 6.73 -9.30
CA LEU A 57 8.76 6.84 -7.89
C LEU A 57 8.36 5.57 -7.13
N ASN A 58 7.18 5.02 -7.42
CA ASN A 58 6.72 3.78 -6.86
C ASN A 58 7.64 2.60 -7.22
N LEU A 59 8.02 2.47 -8.50
CA LEU A 59 8.97 1.44 -8.95
C LEU A 59 10.31 1.55 -8.21
N VAL A 60 10.85 2.76 -8.07
CA VAL A 60 12.12 3.00 -7.36
C VAL A 60 11.97 2.66 -5.88
N ALA A 61 10.89 3.08 -5.24
CA ALA A 61 10.63 2.79 -3.84
C ALA A 61 10.48 1.30 -3.55
N VAL A 62 9.70 0.57 -4.36
CA VAL A 62 9.58 -0.89 -4.25
C VAL A 62 10.91 -1.58 -4.54
N HIS A 63 11.67 -1.10 -5.53
CA HIS A 63 13.00 -1.64 -5.81
C HIS A 63 13.94 -1.46 -4.61
N TYR A 64 13.91 -0.30 -3.96
CA TYR A 64 14.71 -0.01 -2.78
C TYR A 64 14.22 -0.81 -1.56
N ALA A 65 12.91 -0.91 -1.34
CA ALA A 65 12.31 -1.67 -0.25
C ALA A 65 12.61 -3.18 -0.32
N LEU A 66 12.75 -3.71 -1.53
CA LEU A 66 13.14 -5.11 -1.78
C LEU A 66 14.65 -5.36 -1.62
N ARG A 67 15.47 -4.34 -1.35
CA ARG A 67 16.89 -4.57 -1.05
C ARG A 67 17.01 -5.28 0.30
N PRO A 68 17.88 -6.31 0.40
CA PRO A 68 18.18 -6.95 1.67
C PRO A 68 18.81 -5.92 2.63
N ALA A 69 18.97 -6.29 3.90
CA ALA A 69 19.71 -5.45 4.83
C ALA A 69 21.15 -5.23 4.36
N ASP A 70 21.62 -4.01 4.59
CA ASP A 70 23.00 -3.60 4.44
C ASP A 70 23.55 -3.16 5.80
N ASP A 71 24.82 -2.73 5.82
CA ASP A 71 25.51 -2.33 7.04
C ASP A 71 24.86 -1.10 7.70
N ASP A 72 24.28 -0.20 6.90
CA ASP A 72 23.61 1.02 7.35
C ASP A 72 22.14 0.78 7.78
N HIS A 73 21.50 -0.28 7.28
CA HIS A 73 20.10 -0.65 7.55
C HIS A 73 19.95 -2.15 7.84
N ARG A 74 20.32 -2.56 9.06
CA ARG A 74 20.30 -3.98 9.51
C ARG A 74 18.91 -4.64 9.53
N TYR A 75 17.84 -3.87 9.65
CA TYR A 75 16.45 -4.36 9.57
C TYR A 75 15.88 -4.33 8.14
N GLY A 76 16.70 -3.96 7.16
CA GLY A 76 16.31 -3.83 5.76
C GLY A 76 15.56 -2.54 5.45
N HIS A 77 15.06 -2.46 4.21
CA HIS A 77 14.55 -1.22 3.62
C HIS A 77 13.02 -1.17 3.50
N GLY A 78 12.31 -2.10 4.14
CA GLY A 78 10.85 -2.27 3.97
C GLY A 78 10.01 -1.00 4.23
N LYS A 79 10.43 -0.14 5.17
CA LYS A 79 9.74 1.12 5.47
C LYS A 79 9.73 2.12 4.31
N ALA A 80 10.65 2.00 3.34
CA ALA A 80 10.64 2.83 2.14
C ALA A 80 9.34 2.69 1.33
N GLU A 81 8.73 1.51 1.38
CA GLU A 81 7.43 1.26 0.76
C GLU A 81 6.30 2.08 1.41
N SER A 82 6.32 2.20 2.74
CA SER A 82 5.33 2.98 3.49
C SER A 82 5.53 4.48 3.27
N LEU A 83 6.79 4.94 3.16
CA LEU A 83 7.11 6.32 2.79
C LEU A 83 6.61 6.67 1.39
N ALA A 84 6.77 5.75 0.42
CA ALA A 84 6.24 5.96 -0.93
C ALA A 84 4.70 6.01 -0.93
N GLY A 85 4.04 5.08 -0.22
CA GLY A 85 2.59 5.11 -0.06
C GLY A 85 2.09 6.41 0.59
N MET A 86 2.83 6.94 1.57
CA MET A 86 2.52 8.24 2.19
C MET A 86 2.66 9.41 1.19
N ALA A 87 3.77 9.46 0.45
CA ALA A 87 4.00 10.48 -0.56
C ALA A 87 2.91 10.46 -1.66
N GLN A 88 2.50 9.26 -2.10
CA GLN A 88 1.42 9.08 -3.05
C GLN A 88 0.07 9.51 -2.46
N ALA A 89 -0.24 9.17 -1.21
CA ALA A 89 -1.47 9.60 -0.57
C ALA A 89 -1.59 11.13 -0.48
N LEU A 90 -0.48 11.83 -0.20
CA LEU A 90 -0.44 13.29 -0.23
C LEU A 90 -0.68 13.85 -1.62
N PHE A 91 -0.04 13.27 -2.65
CA PHE A 91 -0.22 13.68 -4.04
C PHE A 91 -1.67 13.47 -4.50
N ILE A 92 -2.24 12.29 -4.27
CA ILE A 92 -3.62 11.94 -4.60
C ILE A 92 -4.61 12.84 -3.84
N GLY A 93 -4.36 13.10 -2.56
CA GLY A 93 -5.19 14.01 -1.75
C GLY A 93 -5.18 15.44 -2.29
N GLY A 94 -4.02 15.95 -2.70
CA GLY A 94 -3.88 17.24 -3.37
C GLY A 94 -4.66 17.29 -4.70
N SER A 95 -4.53 16.26 -5.54
CA SER A 95 -5.29 16.14 -6.79
C SER A 95 -6.79 16.09 -6.54
N ALA A 96 -7.25 15.35 -5.53
CA ALA A 96 -8.67 15.29 -5.16
C ALA A 96 -9.23 16.65 -4.75
N MET A 97 -8.47 17.47 -4.02
CA MET A 97 -8.87 18.84 -3.67
C MET A 97 -8.98 19.74 -4.91
N LEU A 98 -8.03 19.64 -5.84
CA LEU A 98 -8.08 20.38 -7.11
C LEU A 98 -9.30 19.98 -7.95
N ILE A 99 -9.58 18.68 -8.06
CA ILE A 99 -10.77 18.16 -8.76
C ILE A 99 -12.05 18.65 -8.09
N ALA A 100 -12.12 18.64 -6.76
CA ALA A 100 -13.28 19.16 -6.03
C ALA A 100 -13.51 20.65 -6.32
N PHE A 101 -12.43 21.45 -6.36
CA PHE A 101 -12.50 22.87 -6.71
C PHE A 101 -13.00 23.08 -8.14
N GLN A 102 -12.45 22.35 -9.11
CA GLN A 102 -12.88 22.42 -10.51
C GLN A 102 -14.34 21.97 -10.70
N ALA A 103 -14.75 20.91 -10.00
CA ALA A 103 -16.14 20.42 -10.03
C ALA A 103 -17.11 21.46 -9.44
N TYR A 104 -16.70 22.15 -8.36
CA TYR A 104 -17.47 23.25 -7.78
C TYR A 104 -17.57 24.46 -8.72
N GLU A 105 -16.48 24.83 -9.39
CA GLU A 105 -16.47 25.90 -10.38
C GLU A 105 -17.39 25.58 -11.57
N ARG A 106 -17.37 24.35 -12.08
CA ARG A 106 -18.28 23.86 -13.14
C ARG A 106 -19.75 23.87 -12.72
N LEU A 107 -20.05 23.75 -11.43
CA LEU A 107 -21.42 23.88 -10.92
C LEU A 107 -21.91 25.33 -11.02
N GLN A 108 -21.01 26.31 -10.85
CA GLN A 108 -21.33 27.74 -10.98
C GLN A 108 -21.32 28.21 -12.44
N HIS A 109 -20.42 27.67 -13.25
CA HIS A 109 -20.22 28.02 -14.65
C HIS A 109 -20.27 26.76 -15.53
N PRO A 110 -21.47 26.34 -15.96
CA PRO A 110 -21.61 25.16 -16.81
C PRO A 110 -20.99 25.41 -18.18
N GLU A 111 -19.86 24.77 -18.46
CA GLU A 111 -19.27 24.75 -19.80
C GLU A 111 -19.68 23.49 -20.56
N PRO A 112 -20.04 23.59 -21.86
CA PRO A 112 -20.35 22.41 -22.66
C PRO A 112 -19.10 21.54 -22.84
N VAL A 113 -19.23 20.26 -22.49
CA VAL A 113 -18.18 19.26 -22.71
C VAL A 113 -18.12 18.91 -24.20
N GLY A 114 -17.36 19.71 -24.97
CA GLY A 114 -17.04 19.40 -26.35
C GLY A 114 -15.89 18.41 -26.43
N ALA A 115 -16.16 17.14 -26.72
CA ALA A 115 -15.12 16.15 -26.99
C ALA A 115 -15.05 15.87 -28.49
N PRO A 116 -13.97 16.26 -29.20
CA PRO A 116 -13.70 15.79 -30.55
C PRO A 116 -13.73 14.26 -30.60
N TRP A 117 -14.24 13.66 -31.68
CA TRP A 117 -14.29 12.20 -31.88
C TRP A 117 -12.95 11.49 -31.57
N LEU A 118 -11.82 12.14 -31.92
CA LEU A 118 -10.48 11.66 -31.63
C LEU A 118 -10.24 11.44 -30.11
N SER A 119 -10.86 12.26 -29.28
CA SER A 119 -10.75 12.22 -27.82
C SER A 119 -11.46 11.04 -27.19
N ILE A 120 -12.60 10.66 -27.76
CA ILE A 120 -13.39 9.51 -27.30
C ILE A 120 -12.58 8.22 -27.52
N GLY A 121 -11.94 8.08 -28.69
CA GLY A 121 -11.10 6.92 -28.99
C GLY A 121 -9.92 6.76 -28.03
N VAL A 122 -9.25 7.87 -27.69
CA VAL A 122 -8.15 7.88 -26.71
C VAL A 122 -8.66 7.53 -25.31
N ILE A 123 -9.78 8.10 -24.87
CA ILE A 123 -10.39 7.82 -23.56
C ILE A 123 -10.71 6.33 -23.43
N ILE A 124 -11.37 5.73 -24.45
CA ILE A 124 -11.71 4.30 -24.45
C ILE A 124 -10.44 3.44 -24.38
N PHE A 125 -9.43 3.75 -25.19
CA PHE A 125 -8.16 3.04 -25.15
C PHE A 125 -7.49 3.12 -23.76
N SER A 126 -7.45 4.31 -23.16
CA SER A 126 -6.94 4.47 -21.80
C SER A 126 -7.76 3.69 -20.77
N LEU A 127 -9.08 3.67 -20.90
CA LEU A 127 -9.97 2.94 -20.00
C LEU A 127 -9.64 1.44 -20.00
N VAL A 128 -9.49 0.84 -21.19
CA VAL A 128 -9.15 -0.58 -21.36
C VAL A 128 -7.80 -0.90 -20.73
N LEU A 129 -6.79 -0.07 -20.98
CA LEU A 129 -5.45 -0.29 -20.46
C LEU A 129 -5.40 -0.14 -18.94
N THR A 130 -6.10 0.86 -18.39
CA THR A 130 -6.24 1.08 -16.95
C THR A 130 -6.97 -0.08 -16.27
N VAL A 131 -8.05 -0.60 -16.85
CA VAL A 131 -8.75 -1.78 -16.31
C VAL A 131 -7.82 -3.00 -16.28
N ALA A 132 -7.07 -3.25 -17.34
CA ALA A 132 -6.13 -4.37 -17.39
C ALA A 132 -5.04 -4.23 -16.31
N LEU A 133 -4.52 -3.02 -16.09
CA LEU A 133 -3.56 -2.74 -15.02
C LEU A 133 -4.17 -2.97 -13.63
N LEU A 134 -5.38 -2.45 -13.39
CA LEU A 134 -6.06 -2.59 -12.10
C LEU A 134 -6.36 -4.05 -11.76
N MET A 135 -6.73 -4.88 -12.74
CA MET A 135 -6.92 -6.32 -12.52
C MET A 135 -5.62 -7.00 -12.05
N LEU A 136 -4.49 -6.64 -12.65
CA LEU A 136 -3.18 -7.15 -12.28
C LEU A 136 -2.78 -6.67 -10.87
N GLN A 137 -2.90 -5.37 -10.61
CA GLN A 137 -2.57 -4.78 -9.31
C GLN A 137 -3.45 -5.35 -8.20
N HIS A 138 -4.74 -5.54 -8.44
CA HIS A 138 -5.66 -6.12 -7.46
C HIS A 138 -5.21 -7.52 -7.02
N ARG A 139 -4.77 -8.36 -7.97
CA ARG A 139 -4.21 -9.67 -7.64
C ARG A 139 -2.95 -9.54 -6.78
N VAL A 140 -2.03 -8.65 -7.17
CA VAL A 140 -0.77 -8.44 -6.44
C VAL A 140 -1.01 -7.89 -5.04
N ILE A 141 -1.95 -6.96 -4.85
CA ILE A 141 -2.29 -6.40 -3.54
C ILE A 141 -2.83 -7.50 -2.63
N ARG A 142 -3.71 -8.37 -3.12
CA ARG A 142 -4.26 -9.49 -2.33
C ARG A 142 -3.20 -10.49 -1.88
N GLU A 143 -2.20 -10.75 -2.72
CA GLU A 143 -1.15 -11.74 -2.42
C GLU A 143 0.00 -11.15 -1.59
N THR A 144 0.29 -9.86 -1.75
CA THR A 144 1.49 -9.22 -1.16
C THR A 144 1.19 -8.31 0.03
N GLY A 145 0.01 -7.66 0.07
CA GLY A 145 -0.34 -6.64 1.05
C GLY A 145 0.33 -5.28 0.84
N SER A 146 0.96 -5.06 -0.32
CA SER A 146 1.78 -3.88 -0.57
C SER A 146 1.02 -2.55 -0.48
N ASN A 147 1.48 -1.65 0.39
CA ASN A 147 0.92 -0.29 0.54
C ASN A 147 1.24 0.56 -0.70
N ALA A 148 2.44 0.40 -1.25
CA ALA A 148 2.89 1.11 -2.44
C ALA A 148 2.06 0.76 -3.69
N VAL A 149 1.81 -0.53 -3.94
CA VAL A 149 0.93 -0.97 -5.04
C VAL A 149 -0.53 -0.59 -4.78
N ARG A 150 -0.99 -0.60 -3.51
CA ARG A 150 -2.34 -0.15 -3.14
C ARG A 150 -2.55 1.34 -3.43
N ALA A 151 -1.58 2.19 -3.11
CA ALA A 151 -1.61 3.62 -3.41
C ALA A 151 -1.65 3.88 -4.92
N ASP A 152 -0.82 3.19 -5.68
CA ASP A 152 -0.80 3.27 -7.14
C ASP A 152 -2.14 2.85 -7.77
N SER A 153 -2.71 1.75 -7.28
CA SER A 153 -4.02 1.26 -7.74
C SER A 153 -5.16 2.21 -7.43
N LEU A 154 -5.12 2.92 -6.29
CA LEU A 154 -6.12 3.93 -5.97
C LEU A 154 -6.11 5.07 -6.98
N HIS A 155 -4.93 5.54 -7.39
CA HIS A 155 -4.78 6.58 -8.39
C HIS A 155 -5.43 6.17 -9.73
N TYR A 156 -5.04 5.02 -10.27
CA TYR A 156 -5.61 4.51 -11.51
C TYR A 156 -7.11 4.22 -11.44
N ARG A 157 -7.62 3.79 -10.27
CA ARG A 157 -9.06 3.61 -10.05
C ARG A 157 -9.79 4.96 -10.06
N SER A 158 -9.16 5.99 -9.53
CA SER A 158 -9.69 7.36 -9.55
C SER A 158 -9.83 7.87 -10.97
N ASP A 159 -8.80 7.68 -11.80
CA ASP A 159 -8.84 8.01 -13.23
C ASP A 159 -9.92 7.23 -13.97
N LEU A 160 -10.09 5.94 -13.66
CA LEU A 160 -11.15 5.11 -14.25
C LEU A 160 -12.53 5.67 -13.92
N MET A 161 -12.76 6.08 -12.67
CA MET A 161 -14.03 6.64 -12.22
C MET A 161 -14.30 8.00 -12.86
N LEU A 162 -13.29 8.88 -12.95
CA LEU A 162 -13.40 10.20 -13.60
C LEU A 162 -13.67 10.08 -15.10
N ASN A 163 -12.90 9.28 -15.82
CA ASN A 163 -13.12 9.08 -17.26
C ASN A 163 -14.47 8.38 -17.53
N GLY A 164 -14.87 7.46 -16.66
CA GLY A 164 -16.18 6.82 -16.70
C GLY A 164 -17.31 7.82 -16.46
N SER A 165 -17.18 8.73 -15.49
CA SER A 165 -18.21 9.75 -15.23
C SER A 165 -18.35 10.72 -16.39
N ILE A 166 -17.26 11.10 -17.07
CA ILE A 166 -17.30 11.95 -18.26
C ILE A 166 -18.10 11.27 -19.38
N LEU A 167 -17.91 9.97 -19.61
CA LEU A 167 -18.68 9.21 -20.60
C LEU A 167 -20.17 9.18 -20.27
N VAL A 168 -20.51 8.93 -19.00
CA VAL A 168 -21.90 8.95 -18.52
C VAL A 168 -22.50 10.35 -18.66
N ALA A 169 -21.75 11.38 -18.29
CA ALA A 169 -22.15 12.78 -18.41
C ALA A 169 -22.40 13.18 -19.87
N LEU A 170 -21.59 12.70 -20.83
CA LEU A 170 -21.81 12.96 -22.26
C LEU A 170 -23.14 12.36 -22.75
N VAL A 171 -23.48 11.15 -22.30
CA VAL A 171 -24.77 10.51 -22.62
C VAL A 171 -25.94 11.27 -22.00
N LEU A 172 -25.82 11.67 -20.72
CA LEU A 172 -26.84 12.44 -20.00
C LEU A 172 -27.02 13.87 -20.53
N ALA A 173 -25.94 14.51 -20.99
CA ALA A 173 -25.98 15.81 -21.64
C ALA A 173 -26.78 15.74 -22.96
N GLY A 174 -26.68 14.62 -23.70
CA GLY A 174 -27.55 14.35 -24.85
C GLY A 174 -29.04 14.23 -24.50
N MET A 175 -29.37 13.97 -23.24
CA MET A 175 -30.74 13.90 -22.71
C MET A 175 -31.18 15.20 -22.02
N GLY A 176 -30.36 16.25 -22.02
CA GLY A 176 -30.66 17.57 -21.46
C GLY A 176 -30.24 17.80 -20.00
N PHE A 177 -29.54 16.85 -19.37
CA PHE A 177 -29.11 16.93 -17.97
C PHE A 177 -27.65 17.39 -17.84
N HIS A 178 -27.39 18.69 -18.00
CA HIS A 178 -26.03 19.24 -18.01
C HIS A 178 -25.36 19.39 -16.63
N GLN A 179 -26.12 19.38 -15.53
CA GLN A 179 -25.59 19.63 -14.18
C GLN A 179 -25.11 18.38 -13.44
N PHE A 180 -25.45 17.17 -13.91
CA PHE A 180 -25.11 15.94 -13.21
C PHE A 180 -23.60 15.63 -13.21
N ASP A 181 -22.86 16.12 -14.20
CA ASP A 181 -21.40 15.96 -14.30
C ASP A 181 -20.66 16.51 -13.07
N ALA A 182 -21.03 17.73 -12.63
CA ALA A 182 -20.42 18.38 -11.47
C ALA A 182 -20.67 17.63 -10.16
N TRP A 183 -21.87 17.05 -9.98
CA TRP A 183 -22.20 16.22 -8.82
C TRP A 183 -21.41 14.91 -8.79
N PHE A 184 -21.23 14.26 -9.94
CA PHE A 184 -20.36 13.09 -10.04
C PHE A 184 -18.91 13.44 -9.73
N GLY A 185 -18.41 14.57 -10.25
CA GLY A 185 -17.07 15.07 -9.95
C GLY A 185 -16.82 15.28 -8.46
N LEU A 186 -17.76 15.95 -7.75
CA LEU A 186 -17.68 16.14 -6.30
C LEU A 186 -17.73 14.81 -5.53
N GLY A 187 -18.61 13.90 -5.91
CA GLY A 187 -18.73 12.58 -5.28
C GLY A 187 -17.46 11.75 -5.44
N ILE A 188 -16.88 11.76 -6.64
CA ILE A 188 -15.61 11.07 -6.92
C ILE A 188 -14.48 11.72 -6.12
N ALA A 189 -14.36 13.05 -6.12
CA ALA A 189 -13.32 13.75 -5.35
C ALA A 189 -13.40 13.43 -3.85
N ALA A 190 -14.60 13.37 -3.27
CA ALA A 190 -14.79 12.98 -1.86
C ALA A 190 -14.35 11.54 -1.59
N TYR A 191 -14.69 10.60 -2.49
CA TYR A 191 -14.24 9.22 -2.40
C TYR A 191 -12.72 9.08 -2.51
N ILE A 192 -12.09 9.79 -3.44
CA ILE A 192 -10.63 9.80 -3.62
C ILE A 192 -9.96 10.34 -2.36
N LEU A 193 -10.45 11.46 -1.83
CA LEU A 193 -9.89 12.09 -0.63
C LEU A 193 -9.99 11.17 0.59
N TRP A 194 -11.15 10.52 0.80
CA TRP A 194 -11.32 9.54 1.87
C TRP A 194 -10.34 8.36 1.73
N SER A 195 -10.19 7.84 0.51
CA SER A 195 -9.27 6.74 0.23
C SER A 195 -7.81 7.14 0.43
N ALA A 196 -7.41 8.35 0.03
CA ALA A 196 -6.09 8.89 0.26
C ALA A 196 -5.77 9.03 1.77
N ILE A 197 -6.74 9.51 2.56
CA ILE A 197 -6.61 9.59 4.03
C ILE A 197 -6.42 8.20 4.65
N GLN A 198 -7.14 7.18 4.18
CA GLN A 198 -6.97 5.80 4.65
C GLN A 198 -5.55 5.29 4.37
N ILE A 199 -5.05 5.47 3.15
CA ILE A 199 -3.68 5.04 2.78
C ILE A 199 -2.63 5.80 3.61
N ALA A 200 -2.81 7.11 3.80
CA ALA A 200 -1.91 7.89 4.65
C ALA A 200 -1.88 7.36 6.08
N ARG A 201 -3.06 7.04 6.67
CA ARG A 201 -3.15 6.45 8.01
C ARG A 201 -2.47 5.09 8.10
N GLU A 202 -2.73 4.20 7.15
CA GLU A 202 -2.12 2.86 7.09
C GLU A 202 -0.59 2.94 6.92
N SER A 203 -0.09 3.84 6.06
CA SER A 203 1.35 4.07 5.93
C SER A 203 1.96 4.69 7.18
N PHE A 204 1.26 5.61 7.83
CA PHE A 204 1.73 6.21 9.09
C PHE A 204 1.84 5.18 10.21
N ALA A 205 0.83 4.34 10.35
CA ALA A 205 0.77 3.23 11.29
C ALA A 205 2.00 2.31 11.17
N VAL A 206 2.34 1.88 9.94
CA VAL A 206 3.52 1.04 9.71
C VAL A 206 4.81 1.79 10.07
N LEU A 207 4.90 3.10 9.81
CA LEU A 207 6.08 3.88 10.19
C LEU A 207 6.23 4.00 11.71
N MET A 208 5.11 4.12 12.42
CA MET A 208 5.01 4.18 13.88
C MET A 208 5.15 2.82 14.58
N ASP A 209 5.47 1.76 13.83
CA ASP A 209 5.57 0.38 14.35
C ASP A 209 4.27 -0.09 15.03
N GLU A 210 3.11 0.14 14.38
CA GLU A 210 1.83 -0.42 14.84
C GLU A 210 1.90 -1.96 14.94
N GLU A 211 1.31 -2.49 16.02
CA GLU A 211 1.29 -3.91 16.32
C GLU A 211 0.40 -4.69 15.34
N LEU A 212 0.69 -5.99 15.21
CA LEU A 212 -0.17 -6.92 14.50
C LEU A 212 -1.54 -7.04 15.18
N PRO A 213 -2.57 -7.42 14.41
CA PRO A 213 -3.90 -7.68 14.96
C PRO A 213 -3.88 -8.58 16.20
N PRO A 214 -4.69 -8.29 17.23
CA PRO A 214 -4.63 -9.01 18.52
C PRO A 214 -4.82 -10.53 18.41
N ASP A 215 -5.63 -10.99 17.46
CA ASP A 215 -5.87 -12.39 17.16
C ASP A 215 -4.61 -13.11 16.66
N VAL A 216 -3.83 -12.44 15.80
CA VAL A 216 -2.55 -12.95 15.30
C VAL A 216 -1.52 -13.00 16.43
N SER A 217 -1.42 -11.93 17.21
CA SER A 217 -0.51 -11.82 18.35
C SER A 217 -0.81 -12.86 19.44
N GLN A 218 -2.09 -13.09 19.76
CA GLN A 218 -2.51 -14.13 20.70
C GLN A 218 -2.16 -15.52 20.21
N HIS A 219 -2.40 -15.82 18.93
CA HIS A 219 -2.05 -17.12 18.36
C HIS A 219 -0.54 -17.36 18.35
N MET A 220 0.30 -16.34 18.08
CA MET A 220 1.76 -16.46 18.21
C MET A 220 2.19 -16.82 19.64
N LEU A 221 1.53 -16.22 20.63
CA LEU A 221 1.81 -16.46 22.04
C LEU A 221 1.37 -17.87 22.48
N GLU A 222 0.26 -18.38 21.96
CA GLU A 222 -0.18 -19.76 22.15
C GLU A 222 0.79 -20.76 21.52
N LEU A 223 1.28 -20.51 20.30
CA LEU A 223 2.29 -21.35 19.64
C LEU A 223 3.58 -21.42 20.45
N ALA A 224 4.04 -20.29 20.98
CA ALA A 224 5.23 -20.23 21.82
C ALA A 224 5.04 -21.01 23.14
N ARG A 225 3.88 -20.87 23.79
CA ARG A 225 3.52 -21.62 25.02
C ARG A 225 3.34 -23.11 24.80
N GLY A 226 3.01 -23.53 23.58
CA GLY A 226 2.85 -24.94 23.22
C GLY A 226 4.16 -25.72 23.17
N VAL A 227 5.32 -25.05 23.22
CA VAL A 227 6.63 -25.71 23.17
C VAL A 227 6.96 -26.38 24.51
N PRO A 228 7.36 -27.67 24.50
CA PRO A 228 7.74 -28.37 25.72
C PRO A 228 8.89 -27.67 26.47
N GLY A 229 8.72 -27.47 27.78
CA GLY A 229 9.70 -26.80 28.63
C GLY A 229 9.47 -25.30 28.81
N VAL A 230 8.53 -24.70 28.09
CA VAL A 230 8.08 -23.32 28.32
C VAL A 230 7.09 -23.27 29.49
N LEU A 231 7.35 -22.43 30.49
CA LEU A 231 6.47 -22.22 31.64
C LEU A 231 5.46 -21.09 31.38
N GLY A 232 5.85 -20.13 30.57
CA GLY A 232 5.07 -18.93 30.27
C GLY A 232 5.66 -18.16 29.10
N ALA A 233 4.87 -17.24 28.55
CA ALA A 233 5.32 -16.29 27.54
C ALA A 233 4.60 -14.96 27.77
N HIS A 234 5.35 -13.86 27.70
CA HIS A 234 4.87 -12.50 27.94
C HIS A 234 5.67 -11.47 27.11
N ASP A 235 5.26 -10.20 27.22
CA ASP A 235 5.85 -9.04 26.51
C ASP A 235 6.09 -9.28 25.01
N LEU A 236 5.07 -9.84 24.34
CA LEU A 236 5.07 -10.00 22.90
C LEU A 236 4.90 -8.63 22.25
N ARG A 237 5.92 -8.20 21.50
CA ARG A 237 5.91 -6.98 20.72
C ARG A 237 6.03 -7.32 19.26
N THR A 238 5.19 -6.71 18.44
CA THR A 238 5.17 -6.97 17.00
C THR A 238 5.22 -5.68 16.22
N ARG A 239 5.83 -5.70 15.04
CA ARG A 239 5.81 -4.57 14.11
C ARG A 239 5.97 -5.06 12.67
N ILE A 240 5.61 -4.22 11.72
CA ILE A 240 5.68 -4.51 10.28
C ILE A 240 6.74 -3.63 9.61
N SER A 241 7.53 -4.20 8.70
CA SER A 241 8.37 -3.44 7.76
C SER A 241 8.26 -4.05 6.37
N GLY A 242 7.55 -3.36 5.47
CA GLY A 242 7.24 -3.87 4.14
C GLY A 242 6.53 -5.22 4.22
N SER A 243 7.16 -6.26 3.69
CA SER A 243 6.60 -7.62 3.64
C SER A 243 6.93 -8.52 4.84
N HIS A 244 7.73 -8.03 5.80
CA HIS A 244 8.23 -8.78 6.95
C HIS A 244 7.55 -8.35 8.24
N TRP A 245 7.33 -9.31 9.13
CA TRP A 245 6.85 -9.07 10.48
C TRP A 245 8.01 -9.30 11.44
N PHE A 246 8.27 -8.35 12.32
CA PHE A 246 9.23 -8.51 13.41
C PHE A 246 8.45 -8.82 14.67
N VAL A 247 8.84 -9.90 15.33
CA VAL A 247 8.21 -10.41 16.54
C VAL A 247 9.28 -10.53 17.60
N GLN A 248 9.04 -9.94 18.76
CA GLN A 248 9.90 -10.07 19.94
C GLN A 248 9.04 -10.62 21.06
N LEU A 249 9.53 -11.60 21.80
CA LEU A 249 8.83 -12.14 22.96
C LEU A 249 9.79 -12.60 24.05
N HIS A 250 9.27 -12.66 25.26
CA HIS A 250 9.96 -13.22 26.40
C HIS A 250 9.36 -14.59 26.72
N LEU A 251 10.21 -15.60 26.84
CA LEU A 251 9.84 -16.94 27.28
C LEU A 251 10.28 -17.15 28.73
N GLU A 252 9.35 -17.62 29.55
CA GLU A 252 9.63 -17.99 30.93
C GLU A 252 10.10 -19.45 30.96
N LEU A 253 11.34 -19.65 31.39
CA LEU A 253 11.99 -20.96 31.46
C LEU A 253 12.49 -21.23 32.89
N PRO A 254 12.70 -22.50 33.28
CA PRO A 254 13.32 -22.84 34.56
C PRO A 254 14.73 -22.24 34.69
N GLY A 255 15.03 -21.59 35.82
CA GLY A 255 16.30 -20.86 36.03
C GLY A 255 17.55 -21.75 36.11
N GLU A 256 17.37 -23.05 36.32
CA GLU A 256 18.48 -24.02 36.43
C GLU A 256 18.97 -24.56 35.08
N LEU A 257 18.29 -24.21 33.97
CA LEU A 257 18.69 -24.67 32.65
C LEU A 257 20.04 -24.08 32.23
N THR A 258 20.85 -24.90 31.56
CA THR A 258 22.04 -24.40 30.89
C THR A 258 21.65 -23.50 29.72
N LEU A 259 22.48 -22.50 29.41
CA LEU A 259 22.21 -21.56 28.30
C LEU A 259 21.95 -22.27 26.97
N SER A 260 22.66 -23.38 26.70
CA SER A 260 22.46 -24.17 25.48
C SER A 260 21.08 -24.83 25.40
N VAL A 261 20.55 -25.31 26.53
CA VAL A 261 19.20 -25.91 26.57
C VAL A 261 18.13 -24.82 26.45
N ALA A 262 18.29 -23.71 27.17
CA ALA A 262 17.39 -22.56 27.06
C ALA A 262 17.34 -22.01 25.63
N HIS A 263 18.50 -21.84 24.98
CA HIS A 263 18.58 -21.42 23.58
C HIS A 263 17.86 -22.40 22.64
N GLY A 264 18.03 -23.71 22.84
CA GLY A 264 17.33 -24.72 22.05
C GLY A 264 15.81 -24.71 22.21
N ILE A 265 15.27 -24.31 23.38
CA ILE A 265 13.83 -24.11 23.59
C ILE A 265 13.37 -22.82 22.90
N SER A 266 14.14 -21.74 23.03
CA SER A 266 13.87 -20.47 22.34
C SER A 266 13.82 -20.63 20.83
N ASP A 267 14.74 -21.39 20.24
CA ASP A 267 14.76 -21.69 18.80
C ASP A 267 13.51 -22.49 18.39
N GLN A 268 13.09 -23.48 19.20
CA GLN A 268 11.86 -24.24 18.93
C GLN A 268 10.60 -23.36 18.95
N ALA A 269 10.54 -22.38 19.86
CA ALA A 269 9.43 -21.43 19.92
C ALA A 269 9.44 -20.46 18.73
N ALA A 270 10.62 -19.95 18.36
CA ALA A 270 10.78 -19.15 17.16
C ALA A 270 10.36 -19.93 15.90
N ASP A 271 10.77 -21.19 15.78
CA ASP A 271 10.41 -22.08 14.68
C ASP A 271 8.91 -22.41 14.64
N ALA A 272 8.26 -22.58 15.79
CA ALA A 272 6.82 -22.81 15.88
C ALA A 272 6.04 -21.63 15.30
N ILE A 273 6.42 -20.40 15.66
CA ILE A 273 5.84 -19.17 15.11
C ILE A 273 6.17 -19.05 13.61
N HIS A 274 7.42 -19.30 13.21
CA HIS A 274 7.85 -19.18 11.82
C HIS A 274 7.14 -20.18 10.88
N LYS A 275 6.85 -21.40 11.35
CA LYS A 275 6.07 -22.39 10.58
C LYS A 275 4.64 -21.92 10.30
N ALA A 276 3.98 -21.30 11.28
CA ALA A 276 2.64 -20.74 11.10
C ALA A 276 2.67 -19.43 10.28
N TYR A 277 3.72 -18.62 10.47
CA TYR A 277 3.90 -17.32 9.86
C TYR A 277 5.28 -17.20 9.20
N PRO A 278 5.45 -17.67 7.96
CA PRO A 278 6.75 -17.66 7.26
C PRO A 278 7.36 -16.27 7.03
N ARG A 279 6.55 -15.21 7.18
CA ARG A 279 6.98 -13.81 7.04
C ARG A 279 7.49 -13.21 8.36
N ALA A 280 7.34 -13.93 9.47
CA ALA A 280 7.74 -13.50 10.80
C ALA A 280 9.22 -13.82 11.06
N GLU A 281 9.95 -12.80 11.47
CA GLU A 281 11.28 -12.87 12.04
C GLU A 281 11.13 -12.71 13.56
N VAL A 282 11.49 -13.77 14.28
CA VAL A 282 11.20 -13.90 15.71
C VAL A 282 12.51 -13.80 16.50
N LEU A 283 12.54 -12.88 17.46
CA LEU A 283 13.60 -12.80 18.45
C LEU A 283 13.03 -13.17 19.82
N VAL A 284 13.64 -14.15 20.46
CA VAL A 284 13.18 -14.68 21.75
C VAL A 284 14.19 -14.32 22.83
N HIS A 285 13.71 -13.64 23.87
CA HIS A 285 14.46 -13.47 25.12
C HIS A 285 14.07 -14.59 26.10
N ALA A 286 15.05 -15.25 26.70
CA ALA A 286 14.82 -16.28 27.70
C ALA A 286 14.90 -15.67 29.12
N ASP A 287 13.78 -15.65 29.82
CA ASP A 287 13.67 -15.15 31.18
C ASP A 287 13.58 -16.30 32.18
N PRO A 288 14.40 -16.30 33.25
CA PRO A 288 14.26 -17.27 34.33
C PRO A 288 12.99 -16.94 35.13
N ALA A 289 12.08 -17.92 35.25
CA ALA A 289 10.79 -17.76 35.92
C ALA A 289 10.91 -17.24 37.36
N ASP A 290 11.98 -17.62 38.05
CA ASP A 290 12.24 -17.28 39.45
C ASP A 290 12.46 -15.77 39.66
N GLN A 291 13.07 -15.09 38.67
CA GLN A 291 13.29 -13.63 38.74
C GLN A 291 12.03 -12.84 38.42
N LEU A 292 11.12 -13.37 37.60
CA LEU A 292 9.84 -12.72 37.29
C LEU A 292 8.90 -12.74 38.48
N GLN A 293 8.86 -13.84 39.24
CA GLN A 293 8.12 -13.91 40.50
C GLN A 293 8.65 -12.91 41.52
N ALA A 294 9.98 -12.83 41.69
CA ALA A 294 10.62 -11.88 42.59
C ALA A 294 10.40 -10.40 42.19
N THR A 295 10.18 -10.12 40.90
CA THR A 295 9.90 -8.75 40.40
C THR A 295 8.43 -8.38 40.53
N ARG A 296 7.51 -9.34 40.38
CA ARG A 296 6.06 -9.16 40.61
C ARG A 296 5.70 -8.92 42.07
N ASP A 297 6.46 -9.50 43.00
CA ASP A 297 6.25 -9.35 44.45
C ASP A 297 6.83 -8.05 45.04
N LYS A 298 7.55 -7.24 44.25
CA LYS A 298 7.95 -5.89 44.68
C LYS A 298 6.79 -4.92 44.52
N PRO A 299 6.40 -4.16 45.56
CA PRO A 299 5.37 -3.13 45.43
C PRO A 299 5.84 -2.11 44.38
N GLN A 300 5.02 -1.89 43.36
CA GLN A 300 5.23 -0.84 42.37
C GLN A 300 5.23 0.50 43.10
N ALA A 301 6.37 1.20 43.08
CA ALA A 301 6.56 2.51 43.69
C ALA A 301 6.03 3.63 42.79
#